data_AF-A0A2S9G2R1-F1
#
_entry.id   AF-A0A2S9G2R1-F1
#
_cell.length_a   1.000
_cell.length_b   1.000
_cell.length_c   1.000
_cell.angle_alpha   90.00
_cell.angle_beta   90.00
_cell.angle_gamma   90.00
#
_symmetry.space_group_name_H-M   'P 1'
#
loop_
_entity.id
_entity.type
_entity.pdbx_description
1 polymer ?
#
loop_
_entity_poly.entity_id
_entity_poly.type
_entity_poly.pdbx_seq_one_letter_code
_entity_poly.pdbx_strand_id
1 'polypeptide(L)' 'MNEAHQFCGSDEWRQMIRDVILPWAIGDEQLGDDVLEVGPGYGATTDVLSNAVT' A
#
# COMPACT_ATOMS: atom_id res chain seq x y z
N MET A 1 -6.09 9.93 15.88
CA MET A 1 -6.42 10.22 14.48
C MET A 1 -6.29 11.72 14.25
N ASN A 2 -5.34 12.15 13.43
CA ASN A 2 -5.14 13.56 13.08
C ASN A 2 -5.66 13.84 11.66
N GLU A 3 -5.71 15.11 11.26
CA GLU A 3 -6.20 15.52 9.94
C GLU A 3 -5.41 14.85 8.80
N ALA A 4 -4.08 14.75 8.94
CA ALA A 4 -3.24 14.10 7.94
C ALA A 4 -3.60 12.63 7.72
N HIS A 5 -4.00 11.89 8.75
CA HIS A 5 -4.34 10.48 8.60
C HIS A 5 -5.66 10.27 7.84
N GLN A 6 -6.53 11.29 7.69
CA GLN A 6 -7.69 11.18 6.80
C GLN A 6 -7.27 11.00 5.34
N PHE A 7 -6.10 11.54 4.94
CA PHE A 7 -5.55 11.38 3.60
C PHE A 7 -5.14 9.93 3.29
N CYS A 8 -4.77 9.14 4.30
CA CYS A 8 -4.34 7.75 4.10
C CYS A 8 -5.44 6.83 3.52
N GLY A 9 -6.70 7.28 3.48
CA GLY A 9 -7.79 6.57 2.82
C GLY A 9 -8.07 6.99 1.37
N SER A 10 -7.35 7.99 0.82
CA SER A 10 -7.68 8.62 -0.45
C SER A 10 -7.07 7.92 -1.67
N ASP A 11 -7.51 8.31 -2.87
CA ASP A 11 -6.95 7.80 -4.13
C ASP A 11 -5.53 8.31 -4.39
N GLU A 12 -5.22 9.52 -3.96
CA GLU A 12 -3.88 10.10 -4.03
C GLU A 12 -2.91 9.33 -3.14
N TRP A 13 -3.35 8.86 -1.97
CA TRP A 13 -2.54 7.98 -1.14
C TRP A 13 -2.26 6.65 -1.83
N ARG A 14 -3.28 6.03 -2.45
CA ARG A 14 -3.09 4.81 -3.25
C ARG A 14 -2.11 5.02 -4.40
N GLN A 15 -2.15 6.18 -5.04
CA GLN A 15 -1.19 6.53 -6.09
C GLN A 15 0.24 6.63 -5.54
N MET A 16 0.44 7.34 -4.42
CA MET A 16 1.75 7.43 -3.76
C MET A 16 2.31 6.04 -3.39
N ILE A 17 1.44 5.14 -2.89
CA ILE A 17 1.81 3.76 -2.58
C ILE A 17 2.28 3.02 -3.82
N ARG A 18 1.51 3.08 -4.93
CA ARG A 18 1.85 2.44 -6.21
C ARG A 18 3.15 2.97 -6.83
N ASP A 19 3.27 4.29 -6.91
CA ASP A 19 4.26 4.92 -7.79
C ASP A 19 5.59 5.19 -7.07
N VAL A 20 5.58 5.26 -5.74
CA VAL A 20 6.75 5.68 -4.94
C VAL A 20 7.07 4.69 -3.83
N ILE A 21 6.13 4.44 -2.92
CA ILE A 21 6.45 3.74 -1.65
C ILE A 21 6.71 2.26 -1.90
N LEU A 22 5.85 1.56 -2.63
CA LEU A 22 6.07 0.14 -2.91
C LEU A 22 7.34 -0.09 -3.73
N PRO A 23 7.56 0.57 -4.88
CA PRO A 23 8.81 0.41 -5.63
C PRO A 23 10.06 0.64 -4.79
N TRP A 24 10.03 1.61 -3.86
CA TRP A 24 11.13 1.83 -2.93
C TRP A 24 11.28 0.73 -1.86
N ALA A 25 10.17 0.25 -1.30
CA ALA A 25 10.17 -0.66 -0.16
C ALA A 25 10.50 -2.12 -0.54
N ILE A 26 9.96 -2.59 -1.67
CA ILE A 26 10.16 -3.97 -2.17
C ILE A 26 11.21 -4.07 -3.27
N GLY A 27 11.52 -2.97 -3.98
CA GLY A 27 12.51 -2.97 -5.05
C GLY A 27 12.09 -3.88 -6.21
N ASP A 28 13.02 -4.72 -6.66
CA ASP A 28 12.81 -5.67 -7.75
C ASP A 28 12.24 -7.03 -7.28
N GLU A 29 12.02 -7.20 -5.96
CA GLU A 29 11.51 -8.44 -5.39
C GLU A 29 10.01 -8.63 -5.70
N GLN A 30 9.62 -9.87 -5.98
CA GLN A 30 8.21 -10.22 -6.21
C GLN A 30 7.58 -10.74 -4.93
N LEU A 31 6.41 -10.19 -4.58
CA LEU A 31 5.60 -10.71 -3.50
C LEU A 31 4.88 -11.99 -3.96
N GLY A 32 4.98 -13.03 -3.14
CA GLY A 32 4.25 -14.28 -3.36
C GLY A 32 2.78 -14.19 -2.97
N ASP A 33 2.09 -15.32 -3.04
CA ASP A 33 0.62 -15.42 -2.98
C ASP A 33 0.05 -15.25 -1.56
N ASP A 34 0.90 -15.26 -0.52
CA ASP A 34 0.50 -15.15 0.89
C ASP A 34 1.23 -13.98 1.57
N VAL A 35 0.61 -12.80 1.52
CA VAL A 35 1.13 -11.54 2.09
C VAL A 35 0.28 -11.08 3.25
N LEU A 36 0.94 -10.76 4.36
CA LEU A 36 0.32 -10.14 5.53
C LEU A 36 0.70 -8.66 5.63
N GLU A 37 -0.28 -7.77 5.53
CA GLU A 37 -0.11 -6.37 5.92
C GLU A 37 -0.47 -6.18 7.40
N VAL A 38 0.50 -5.69 8.19
CA VAL A 38 0.28 -5.42 9.61
C VAL A 38 -0.22 -4.00 9.80
N GLY A 39 -1.44 -3.86 10.32
CA GLY A 39 -2.08 -2.57 10.59
C GLY A 39 -2.56 -1.83 9.34
N PRO A 40 -3.42 -2.45 8.50
CA PRO A 40 -3.80 -1.91 7.19
C PRO A 40 -4.63 -0.62 7.25
N GLY A 41 -5.14 -0.25 8.44
CA GLY A 41 -5.97 0.93 8.62
C GLY A 41 -7.18 0.89 7.70
N TYR A 42 -7.33 1.90 6.84
CA TYR A 42 -8.42 1.97 5.84
C TYR A 42 -8.28 0.96 4.69
N GLY A 43 -7.18 0.21 4.60
CA GLY A 43 -6.93 -0.77 3.55
C GLY A 43 -6.45 -0.17 2.22
N ALA A 44 -6.17 1.14 2.16
CA ALA A 44 -5.73 1.78 0.91
C ALA A 44 -4.40 1.22 0.39
N THR A 45 -3.47 0.89 1.28
CA THR A 45 -2.23 0.18 0.91
C THR A 45 -2.53 -1.27 0.54
N THR A 46 -3.42 -1.95 1.27
CA THR A 46 -3.83 -3.33 0.98
C THR A 46 -4.42 -3.47 -0.42
N ASP A 47 -5.27 -2.52 -0.84
CA ASP A 47 -5.85 -2.49 -2.19
C ASP A 47 -4.78 -2.45 -3.28
N VAL A 48 -3.66 -1.77 -3.02
CA VAL A 48 -2.55 -1.73 -3.96
C VAL A 48 -1.77 -3.04 -3.93
N LEU A 49 -1.43 -3.52 -2.73
CA LEU A 49 -0.70 -4.77 -2.53
C LEU A 49 -1.41 -5.96 -3.18
N SER A 50 -2.75 -6.05 -3.09
CA SER A 50 -3.52 -7.14 -3.68
C SER A 50 -3.42 -7.21 -5.21
N ASN A 51 -2.99 -6.13 -5.87
CA ASN A 51 -2.75 -6.11 -7.32
C ASN A 51 -1.28 -6.33 -7.70
N ALA A 52 -0.38 -6.42 -6.71
CA ALA A 52 1.06 -6.56 -6.89
C ALA A 52 1.60 -7.95 -6.45
N VAL A 53 0.74 -8.80 -5.87
CA VAL A 53 1.04 -10.19 -5.53
C VAL A 53 0.82 -11.11 -6.74
N THR A 54 1.51 -12.25 -6.72
CA THR A 54 1.46 -13.26 -7.81
C THR A 54 0.33 -14.27 -7.60
#